data_AF-A0A2V9Q328-F1
#
_entry.id   AF-A0A2V9Q328-F1
#
_cell.length_a   1.000
_cell.length_b   1.000
_cell.length_c   1.000
_cell.angle_alpha   90.00
_cell.angle_beta   90.00
_cell.angle_gamma   90.00
#
_symmetry.space_group_name_H-M   'P 1'
#
loop_
_entity.id
_entity.type
_entity.pdbx_description
1 polymer ?
#
loop_
_entity_poly.entity_id
_entity_poly.type
_entity_poly.pdbx_seq_one_letter_code
_entity_poly.pdbx_strand_id
1 'polypeptide(L)'
;MKKYFPKFLGALTVGVLVCLAITSEPAKADSFVMPSDGYLYLQQMGGEAAGITTFGVGTSPSDFVPLYTGLPNNPSPTGLVLVGFFSAGTTINFGMFTTFDGTAWAFSNGTDQASIVAFSDIDNSLGLGGSILQKTGSNTWVLHLDDARSAGIDDDDNDVLVGLRVSPTKISIVAEPGTWLLVLSGTAAIARRSYRLRRYLSH
;
A
#
# COMPACT_ATOMS: atom_id res chain seq x y z
N MET A 1 -67.02 -60.43 12.51
CA MET A 1 -66.58 -59.95 13.84
C MET A 1 -65.80 -58.65 13.65
N LYS A 2 -66.20 -57.58 14.35
CA LYS A 2 -65.57 -56.25 14.32
C LYS A 2 -64.18 -56.30 14.96
N LYS A 3 -63.19 -55.62 14.37
CA LYS A 3 -62.16 -54.87 15.10
C LYS A 3 -61.86 -53.56 14.40
N TYR A 4 -61.84 -52.50 15.19
CA TYR A 4 -61.68 -51.08 14.84
C TYR A 4 -60.19 -50.70 14.76
N PHE A 5 -59.93 -49.67 13.95
CA PHE A 5 -58.70 -48.87 13.69
C PHE A 5 -57.99 -48.31 14.95
N PRO A 6 -56.69 -47.91 14.91
CA PRO A 6 -56.31 -46.58 14.39
C PRO A 6 -55.00 -46.44 13.58
N LYS A 7 -54.96 -45.31 12.87
CA LYS A 7 -53.91 -44.68 12.07
C LYS A 7 -52.72 -44.23 12.93
N PHE A 8 -51.50 -44.33 12.41
CA PHE A 8 -50.35 -43.42 12.62
C PHE A 8 -49.35 -43.70 11.49
N LEU A 9 -49.33 -42.94 10.39
CA LEU A 9 -48.54 -41.73 10.22
C LEU A 9 -47.07 -41.92 10.64
N GLY A 10 -46.33 -42.73 9.87
CA GLY A 10 -44.86 -42.73 9.90
C GLY A 10 -44.35 -41.76 8.84
N ALA A 11 -44.05 -40.54 9.25
CA ALA A 11 -43.46 -39.51 8.40
C ALA A 11 -42.09 -39.99 7.88
N LEU A 12 -41.96 -40.07 6.56
CA LEU A 12 -40.67 -40.20 5.88
C LEU A 12 -40.00 -38.83 5.94
N THR A 13 -39.23 -38.55 6.98
CA THR A 13 -38.38 -37.36 7.02
C THR A 13 -37.22 -37.57 6.05
N VAL A 14 -37.40 -37.08 4.83
CA VAL A 14 -36.30 -36.80 3.90
C VAL A 14 -35.53 -35.62 4.49
N GLY A 15 -34.50 -35.92 5.28
CA GLY A 15 -33.52 -34.94 5.70
C GLY A 15 -32.75 -34.47 4.47
N VAL A 16 -33.15 -33.33 3.91
CA VAL A 16 -32.33 -32.62 2.93
C VAL A 16 -31.12 -32.09 3.71
N LEU A 17 -30.01 -32.81 3.63
CA LEU A 17 -28.71 -32.30 4.04
C LEU A 17 -28.35 -31.18 3.06
N VAL A 18 -28.66 -29.94 3.43
CA VAL A 18 -28.14 -28.78 2.73
C VAL A 18 -26.66 -28.71 3.08
N CYS A 19 -25.82 -29.34 2.26
CA CYS A 19 -24.41 -29.01 2.23
C CYS A 19 -24.32 -27.55 1.77
N LEU A 20 -24.22 -26.61 2.72
CA LEU A 20 -23.65 -25.31 2.44
C LEU A 20 -22.21 -25.61 1.99
N ALA A 21 -22.00 -25.69 0.68
CA ALA A 21 -20.68 -25.56 0.12
C ALA A 21 -20.26 -24.12 0.44
N ILE A 22 -19.58 -23.94 1.57
CA ILE A 22 -18.74 -22.77 1.77
C ILE A 22 -17.63 -22.97 0.76
N THR A 23 -17.81 -22.42 -0.44
CA THR A 23 -16.68 -22.19 -1.34
C THR A 23 -15.78 -21.24 -0.57
N SER A 24 -14.75 -21.77 0.08
CA SER A 24 -13.68 -20.94 0.62
C SER A 24 -13.06 -20.29 -0.61
N GLU A 25 -13.42 -19.02 -0.86
CA GLU A 25 -12.68 -18.21 -1.80
C GLU A 25 -11.20 -18.33 -1.40
N PRO A 26 -10.29 -18.54 -2.37
CA PRO A 26 -8.87 -18.55 -2.05
C PRO A 26 -8.52 -17.27 -1.28
N ALA A 27 -7.70 -17.41 -0.23
CA ALA A 27 -7.23 -16.27 0.53
C ALA A 27 -6.64 -15.24 -0.44
N LYS A 28 -7.07 -13.99 -0.29
CA LYS A 28 -6.71 -12.89 -1.19
C LYS A 28 -6.23 -11.72 -0.35
N ALA A 29 -5.15 -11.10 -0.82
CA ALA A 29 -4.69 -9.81 -0.34
C ALA A 29 -5.81 -8.76 -0.26
N ASP A 30 -5.74 -7.91 0.77
CA ASP A 30 -6.67 -6.81 0.96
C ASP A 30 -6.46 -5.73 -0.12
N SER A 31 -7.50 -4.95 -0.40
CA SER A 31 -7.51 -3.98 -1.49
C SER A 31 -8.15 -2.66 -1.07
N PHE A 32 -7.51 -1.55 -1.41
CA PHE A 32 -8.11 -0.24 -1.22
C PHE A 32 -9.11 0.08 -2.33
N VAL A 33 -10.33 0.46 -1.95
CA VAL A 33 -11.37 0.93 -2.88
C VAL A 33 -11.65 2.41 -2.61
N MET A 34 -11.59 3.23 -3.65
CA MET A 34 -11.85 4.66 -3.55
C MET A 34 -13.24 4.93 -2.95
N PRO A 35 -13.34 5.61 -1.79
CA PRO A 35 -14.62 5.84 -1.13
C PRO A 35 -15.42 7.00 -1.71
N SER A 36 -14.77 7.88 -2.47
CA SER A 36 -15.37 9.02 -3.16
C SER A 36 -14.52 9.38 -4.38
N ASP A 37 -15.10 10.13 -5.32
CA ASP A 37 -14.34 10.75 -6.40
C ASP A 37 -13.27 11.69 -5.83
N GLY A 38 -12.05 11.61 -6.35
CA GLY A 38 -10.98 12.48 -5.87
C GLY A 38 -9.58 12.10 -6.31
N TYR A 39 -8.64 12.94 -5.91
CA TYR A 39 -7.21 12.72 -6.06
C TYR A 39 -6.68 11.88 -4.90
N LEU A 40 -6.06 10.75 -5.23
CA LEU A 40 -5.36 9.90 -4.27
C LEU A 40 -3.91 10.36 -4.12
N TYR A 41 -3.51 10.55 -2.88
CA TYR A 41 -2.13 10.83 -2.49
C TYR A 41 -1.61 9.74 -1.58
N LEU A 42 -0.32 9.45 -1.72
CA LEU A 42 0.40 8.55 -0.82
C LEU A 42 1.50 9.31 -0.10
N GLN A 43 1.81 8.93 1.14
CA GLN A 43 2.91 9.43 1.95
C GLN A 43 3.63 8.24 2.58
N GLN A 44 4.95 8.12 2.40
CA GLN A 44 5.73 7.17 3.19
C GLN A 44 5.68 7.57 4.67
N MET A 45 5.47 6.61 5.57
CA MET A 45 5.31 6.84 7.02
C MET A 45 6.35 6.09 7.87
N GLY A 46 7.27 5.37 7.25
CA GLY A 46 8.30 4.56 7.92
C GLY A 46 8.04 3.06 7.77
N GLY A 47 8.36 2.31 8.81
CA GLY A 47 8.31 0.85 8.86
C GLY A 47 9.62 0.29 9.42
N GLU A 48 9.64 -1.01 9.74
CA GLU A 48 10.76 -1.65 10.44
C GLU A 48 11.33 -2.87 9.70
N ALA A 49 11.42 -2.80 8.38
CA ALA A 49 12.04 -3.86 7.58
C ALA A 49 13.59 -3.76 7.49
N ALA A 50 14.24 -4.92 7.47
CA ALA A 50 15.63 -5.05 7.02
C ALA A 50 15.75 -5.00 5.48
N GLY A 51 14.68 -5.35 4.76
CA GLY A 51 14.60 -5.30 3.31
C GLY A 51 14.57 -3.88 2.75
N ILE A 52 14.89 -3.76 1.45
CA ILE A 52 14.72 -2.52 0.70
C ILE A 52 13.55 -2.69 -0.26
N THR A 53 12.52 -1.89 -0.07
CA THR A 53 11.27 -1.99 -0.80
C THR A 53 11.06 -0.81 -1.75
N THR A 54 10.62 -1.12 -2.97
CA THR A 54 10.03 -0.16 -3.90
C THR A 54 8.52 -0.37 -3.91
N PHE A 55 7.76 0.65 -3.58
CA PHE A 55 6.29 0.61 -3.48
C PHE A 55 5.64 1.47 -4.55
N GLY A 56 4.52 1.03 -5.08
CA GLY A 56 3.83 1.72 -6.16
C GLY A 56 2.46 1.14 -6.48
N VAL A 57 1.99 1.41 -7.70
CA VAL A 57 0.73 0.89 -8.23
C VAL A 57 0.98 -0.03 -9.42
N GLY A 58 0.12 -1.02 -9.61
CA GLY A 58 0.23 -2.01 -10.67
C GLY A 58 -0.33 -3.35 -10.26
N THR A 59 -0.39 -4.29 -11.20
CA THR A 59 -0.89 -5.65 -10.96
C THR A 59 0.13 -6.74 -11.25
N SER A 60 1.27 -6.35 -11.83
CA SER A 60 2.35 -7.23 -12.25
C SER A 60 3.66 -6.43 -12.42
N PRO A 61 4.81 -7.10 -12.61
CA PRO A 61 6.07 -6.39 -12.87
C PRO A 61 6.07 -5.57 -14.18
N SER A 62 5.24 -5.90 -15.16
CA SER A 62 5.25 -5.25 -16.48
C SER A 62 4.45 -3.95 -16.53
N ASP A 63 3.49 -3.76 -15.63
CA ASP A 63 2.65 -2.55 -15.52
C ASP A 63 2.93 -1.77 -14.23
N PHE A 64 3.95 -2.17 -13.46
CA PHE A 64 4.30 -1.53 -12.20
C PHE A 64 4.83 -0.11 -12.40
N VAL A 65 4.21 0.84 -11.71
CA VAL A 65 4.62 2.24 -11.64
C VAL A 65 5.16 2.51 -10.23
N PRO A 66 6.49 2.63 -10.06
CA PRO A 66 7.08 2.92 -8.76
C PRO A 66 6.74 4.35 -8.33
N LEU A 67 6.32 4.49 -7.07
CA LEU A 67 6.00 5.80 -6.46
C LEU A 67 7.00 6.16 -5.36
N TYR A 68 7.48 5.17 -4.62
CA TYR A 68 8.53 5.28 -3.61
C TYR A 68 9.57 4.19 -3.80
N THR A 69 10.84 4.53 -3.60
CA THR A 69 11.96 3.58 -3.53
C THR A 69 12.67 3.71 -2.19
N GLY A 70 13.42 2.68 -1.79
CA GLY A 70 14.26 2.74 -0.61
C GLY A 70 13.51 2.62 0.72
N LEU A 71 12.25 2.19 0.70
CA LEU A 71 11.47 2.00 1.93
C LEU A 71 12.01 0.81 2.77
N PRO A 72 11.86 0.85 4.10
CA PRO A 72 11.42 2.01 4.89
C PRO A 72 12.57 2.98 5.23
N ASN A 73 13.82 2.54 5.10
CA ASN A 73 14.98 3.20 5.72
C ASN A 73 15.51 4.45 4.98
N ASN A 74 15.36 4.52 3.65
CA ASN A 74 15.88 5.61 2.81
C ASN A 74 14.85 6.01 1.73
N PRO A 75 13.65 6.49 2.13
CA PRO A 75 12.56 6.77 1.22
C PRO A 75 12.91 7.84 0.18
N SER A 76 12.61 7.57 -1.09
CA SER A 76 12.69 8.53 -2.18
C SER A 76 11.46 8.41 -3.10
N PRO A 77 10.68 9.49 -3.29
CA PRO A 77 10.76 10.78 -2.60
C PRO A 77 10.38 10.66 -1.11
N THR A 78 10.68 11.67 -0.30
CA THR A 78 10.36 11.69 1.15
C THR A 78 8.97 12.25 1.46
N GLY A 79 8.38 13.00 0.53
CA GLY A 79 7.12 13.72 0.69
C GLY A 79 5.96 13.14 -0.11
N LEU A 80 4.82 13.83 -0.04
CA LEU A 80 3.54 13.40 -0.60
C LEU A 80 3.60 13.23 -2.12
N VAL A 81 3.18 12.07 -2.62
CA VAL A 81 3.09 11.76 -4.05
C VAL A 81 1.64 11.73 -4.49
N LEU A 82 1.32 12.46 -5.55
CA LEU A 82 0.02 12.35 -6.23
C LEU A 82 0.02 11.10 -7.11
N VAL A 83 -0.89 10.18 -6.84
CA VAL A 83 -1.09 8.97 -7.67
C VAL A 83 -1.92 9.31 -8.91
N GLY A 84 -3.05 9.99 -8.70
CA GLY A 84 -3.99 10.30 -9.78
C GLY A 84 -5.38 10.65 -9.27
N PHE A 85 -6.26 11.02 -10.19
CA PHE A 85 -7.69 11.16 -9.92
C PHE A 85 -8.39 9.84 -10.23
N PHE A 86 -9.27 9.40 -9.33
CA PHE A 86 -10.04 8.18 -9.47
C PHE A 86 -11.49 8.41 -9.09
N SER A 87 -12.40 7.67 -9.72
CA SER A 87 -13.81 7.66 -9.36
C SER A 87 -14.06 6.78 -8.13
N ALA A 88 -15.11 7.09 -7.38
CA ALA A 88 -15.62 6.26 -6.30
C ALA A 88 -15.86 4.82 -6.78
N GLY A 89 -15.54 3.84 -5.93
CA GLY A 89 -15.64 2.41 -6.26
C GLY A 89 -14.46 1.87 -7.07
N THR A 90 -13.51 2.71 -7.52
CA THR A 90 -12.30 2.22 -8.19
C THR A 90 -11.40 1.49 -7.19
N THR A 91 -11.09 0.23 -7.45
CA THR A 91 -10.05 -0.50 -6.72
C THR A 91 -8.67 -0.02 -7.16
N ILE A 92 -7.84 0.36 -6.19
CA ILE A 92 -6.46 0.75 -6.43
C ILE A 92 -5.59 -0.45 -6.14
N ASN A 93 -4.92 -0.96 -7.17
CA ASN A 93 -4.00 -2.09 -7.03
C ASN A 93 -2.60 -1.57 -6.71
N PHE A 94 -2.08 -2.00 -5.56
CA PHE A 94 -0.74 -1.69 -5.12
C PHE A 94 0.20 -2.85 -5.46
N GLY A 95 1.45 -2.51 -5.65
CA GLY A 95 2.52 -3.48 -5.84
C GLY A 95 3.76 -3.06 -5.08
N MET A 96 4.61 -4.04 -4.79
CA MET A 96 5.92 -3.78 -4.24
C MET A 96 6.96 -4.79 -4.72
N PHE A 97 8.21 -4.32 -4.75
CA PHE A 97 9.39 -5.12 -5.02
C PHE A 97 10.38 -4.95 -3.88
N THR A 98 10.72 -6.05 -3.22
CA THR A 98 11.66 -6.07 -2.10
C THR A 98 12.93 -6.81 -2.45
N THR A 99 14.07 -6.24 -2.05
CA THR A 99 15.37 -6.92 -2.05
C THR A 99 15.83 -7.18 -0.62
N PHE A 100 15.93 -8.46 -0.26
CA PHE A 100 16.47 -8.97 1.01
C PHE A 100 16.87 -10.44 0.81
N ASP A 101 18.18 -10.72 0.86
CA ASP A 101 18.77 -12.03 0.54
C ASP A 101 18.09 -12.73 -0.67
N GLY A 102 17.97 -11.98 -1.76
CA GLY A 102 17.12 -12.31 -2.90
C GLY A 102 16.14 -11.19 -3.23
N THR A 103 15.21 -11.47 -4.13
CA THR A 103 14.22 -10.49 -4.61
C THR A 103 12.85 -11.12 -4.72
N ALA A 104 11.80 -10.37 -4.38
CA ALA A 104 10.41 -10.82 -4.53
C ALA A 104 9.50 -9.68 -4.95
N TRP A 105 8.39 -10.07 -5.59
CA TRP A 105 7.29 -9.19 -5.94
C TRP A 105 6.06 -9.61 -5.15
N ALA A 106 5.27 -8.62 -4.75
CA ALA A 106 3.96 -8.81 -4.15
C ALA A 106 2.98 -7.78 -4.74
N PHE A 107 1.74 -8.18 -4.98
CA PHE A 107 0.69 -7.33 -5.52
C PHE A 107 -0.61 -7.51 -4.73
N SER A 108 -1.35 -6.43 -4.49
CA SER A 108 -2.57 -6.45 -3.66
C SER A 108 -3.74 -7.22 -4.30
N ASN A 109 -3.62 -7.58 -5.58
CA ASN A 109 -4.56 -8.46 -6.29
C ASN A 109 -4.00 -9.88 -6.51
N GLY A 110 -2.79 -10.16 -6.02
CA GLY A 110 -2.14 -11.46 -6.11
C GLY A 110 -2.74 -12.49 -5.17
N THR A 111 -2.49 -13.75 -5.49
CA THR A 111 -2.91 -14.92 -4.70
C THR A 111 -1.73 -15.82 -4.35
N ASP A 112 -0.51 -15.42 -4.71
CA ASP A 112 0.71 -16.08 -4.27
C ASP A 112 1.05 -15.69 -2.83
N GLN A 113 1.87 -16.49 -2.15
CA GLN A 113 2.14 -16.31 -0.74
C GLN A 113 2.77 -14.95 -0.41
N ALA A 114 3.66 -14.43 -1.27
CA ALA A 114 4.28 -13.12 -1.05
C ALA A 114 3.24 -12.01 -1.11
N SER A 115 2.33 -12.07 -2.09
CA SER A 115 1.20 -11.13 -2.17
C SER A 115 0.24 -11.22 -0.99
N ILE A 116 -0.07 -12.44 -0.52
CA ILE A 116 -0.97 -12.61 0.64
C ILE A 116 -0.32 -12.04 1.90
N VAL A 117 0.91 -12.42 2.22
CA VAL A 117 1.63 -11.93 3.41
C VAL A 117 1.79 -10.41 3.37
N ALA A 118 2.35 -9.87 2.27
CA ALA A 118 2.59 -8.42 2.12
C ALA A 118 1.33 -7.52 2.23
N PHE A 119 0.14 -8.07 1.99
CA PHE A 119 -1.09 -7.29 1.88
C PHE A 119 -2.26 -7.88 2.69
N SER A 120 -2.01 -8.72 3.70
CA SER A 120 -3.04 -9.16 4.64
C SER A 120 -2.46 -9.38 6.03
N ASP A 121 -3.26 -9.09 7.03
CA ASP A 121 -2.94 -9.31 8.44
C ASP A 121 -3.46 -10.72 8.82
N ILE A 122 -2.72 -11.76 8.45
CA ILE A 122 -3.22 -13.15 8.45
C ILE A 122 -3.59 -13.63 9.86
N ASP A 123 -2.78 -13.25 10.86
CA ASP A 123 -2.97 -13.63 12.26
C ASP A 123 -3.84 -12.62 13.05
N ASN A 124 -4.25 -11.54 12.39
CA ASN A 124 -5.05 -10.46 12.93
C ASN A 124 -4.33 -9.71 14.08
N SER A 125 -3.01 -9.57 13.99
CA SER A 125 -2.16 -8.86 14.95
C SER A 125 -2.57 -7.40 15.12
N LEU A 126 -3.06 -6.75 14.05
CA LEU A 126 -3.51 -5.36 14.06
C LEU A 126 -4.91 -5.19 14.66
N GLY A 127 -5.66 -6.28 14.83
CA GLY A 127 -7.04 -6.27 15.34
C GLY A 127 -8.05 -5.68 14.34
N LEU A 128 -7.73 -5.69 13.05
CA LEU A 128 -8.51 -5.05 11.98
C LEU A 128 -9.38 -6.03 11.16
N GLY A 129 -9.57 -7.26 11.65
CA GLY A 129 -10.33 -8.30 10.96
C GLY A 129 -9.55 -8.92 9.79
N GLY A 130 -8.23 -8.97 9.91
CA GLY A 130 -7.29 -9.40 8.88
C GLY A 130 -7.00 -8.38 7.77
N SER A 131 -7.42 -7.12 7.98
CA SER A 131 -7.17 -6.02 7.08
C SER A 131 -5.88 -5.28 7.44
N ILE A 132 -5.10 -4.92 6.42
CA ILE A 132 -3.94 -4.01 6.54
C ILE A 132 -4.33 -2.53 6.52
N LEU A 133 -5.63 -2.22 6.33
CA LEU A 133 -6.13 -0.85 6.14
C LEU A 133 -6.68 -0.25 7.43
N GLN A 134 -5.90 0.58 8.09
CA GLN A 134 -6.37 1.37 9.22
C GLN A 134 -6.96 2.70 8.74
N LYS A 135 -8.26 2.93 8.94
CA LYS A 135 -8.86 4.25 8.71
C LYS A 135 -8.48 5.22 9.84
N THR A 136 -7.75 6.29 9.52
CA THR A 136 -7.25 7.27 10.50
C THR A 136 -8.04 8.57 10.52
N GLY A 137 -8.92 8.79 9.53
CA GLY A 137 -9.76 9.98 9.42
C GLY A 137 -10.90 9.79 8.44
N SER A 138 -11.64 10.85 8.13
CA SER A 138 -12.76 10.78 7.18
C SER A 138 -12.31 10.43 5.76
N ASN A 139 -11.11 10.87 5.38
CA ASN A 139 -10.51 10.72 4.05
C ASN A 139 -9.02 10.31 4.11
N THR A 140 -8.59 9.69 5.21
CA THR A 140 -7.21 9.22 5.40
C THR A 140 -7.15 7.81 5.95
N TRP A 141 -6.15 7.06 5.51
CA TRP A 141 -5.85 5.68 5.92
C TRP A 141 -4.35 5.49 6.08
N VAL A 142 -3.97 4.42 6.77
CA VAL A 142 -2.61 3.88 6.80
C VAL A 142 -2.67 2.44 6.32
N LEU A 143 -1.75 2.06 5.44
CA LEU A 143 -1.45 0.68 5.10
C LEU A 143 -0.34 0.19 6.04
N HIS A 144 -0.62 -0.90 6.73
CA HIS A 144 0.32 -1.64 7.56
C HIS A 144 0.76 -2.86 6.74
N LEU A 145 1.93 -2.81 6.13
CA LEU A 145 2.35 -3.81 5.15
C LEU A 145 3.55 -4.60 5.65
N ASP A 146 3.56 -5.89 5.37
CA ASP A 146 4.77 -6.69 5.27
C ASP A 146 5.53 -6.37 3.97
N ASP A 147 6.82 -6.66 3.93
CA ASP A 147 7.58 -6.60 2.69
C ASP A 147 7.39 -7.88 1.83
N ALA A 148 7.75 -7.83 0.54
CA ALA A 148 7.50 -8.97 -0.36
C ALA A 148 8.37 -10.21 -0.04
N ARG A 149 9.36 -10.09 0.85
CA ARG A 149 10.26 -11.18 1.28
C ARG A 149 9.86 -11.77 2.63
N SER A 150 8.91 -11.17 3.36
CA SER A 150 8.44 -11.66 4.66
C SER A 150 7.82 -13.06 4.57
N ALA A 151 7.26 -13.43 3.40
CA ALA A 151 6.72 -14.78 3.16
C ALA A 151 7.71 -15.91 3.48
N GLY A 152 7.45 -16.62 4.60
CA GLY A 152 8.25 -17.74 5.09
C GLY A 152 9.41 -17.34 6.02
N ILE A 153 9.50 -16.06 6.41
CA ILE A 153 10.49 -15.50 7.34
C ILE A 153 9.76 -15.01 8.60
N ASP A 154 8.84 -14.06 8.44
CA ASP A 154 8.05 -13.40 9.48
C ASP A 154 6.73 -12.87 8.89
N ASP A 155 5.78 -12.55 9.77
CA ASP A 155 4.49 -11.89 9.49
C ASP A 155 4.34 -10.63 10.34
N ASP A 156 5.47 -9.94 10.57
CA ASP A 156 5.53 -8.71 11.37
C ASP A 156 4.94 -7.54 10.57
N ASP A 157 3.61 -7.44 10.62
CA ASP A 157 2.88 -6.30 10.05
C ASP A 157 3.58 -5.00 10.49
N ASN A 158 3.90 -4.12 9.54
CA ASN A 158 4.60 -2.82 9.68
C ASN A 158 6.06 -2.76 9.16
N ASP A 159 6.52 -3.72 8.38
CA ASP A 159 7.74 -3.59 7.57
C ASP A 159 7.73 -2.30 6.71
N VAL A 160 6.56 -1.97 6.14
CA VAL A 160 6.35 -0.76 5.33
C VAL A 160 5.04 -0.08 5.72
N LEU A 161 5.13 1.19 6.12
CA LEU A 161 3.98 2.04 6.44
C LEU A 161 3.72 3.08 5.34
N VAL A 162 2.51 3.08 4.79
CA VAL A 162 2.10 4.05 3.75
C VAL A 162 0.78 4.72 4.11
N GLY A 163 0.80 6.05 4.22
CA GLY A 163 -0.38 6.87 4.44
C GLY A 163 -1.10 7.17 3.13
N LEU A 164 -2.42 7.04 3.13
CA LEU A 164 -3.32 7.36 2.02
C LEU A 164 -4.15 8.59 2.38
N ARG A 165 -4.32 9.49 1.42
CA ARG A 165 -5.25 10.62 1.52
C ARG A 165 -6.03 10.79 0.23
N VAL A 166 -7.36 10.87 0.34
CA VAL A 166 -8.24 11.22 -0.78
C VAL A 166 -8.68 12.67 -0.64
N SER A 167 -8.51 13.46 -1.69
CA SER A 167 -8.90 14.88 -1.73
C SER A 167 -9.82 15.17 -2.92
N PRO A 168 -10.95 15.87 -2.73
CA PRO A 168 -11.82 16.24 -3.85
C PRO A 168 -11.16 17.28 -4.78
N THR A 169 -10.16 18.01 -4.28
CA THR A 169 -9.38 19.00 -5.03
C THR A 169 -7.93 18.57 -5.14
N LYS A 170 -7.32 18.87 -6.30
CA LYS A 170 -5.89 18.66 -6.50
C LYS A 170 -5.11 19.63 -5.60
N ILE A 171 -4.42 19.08 -4.60
CA ILE A 171 -3.46 19.79 -3.78
C ILE A 171 -2.27 20.15 -4.68
N SER A 172 -1.89 21.43 -4.70
CA SER A 172 -0.63 21.87 -5.27
C SER A 172 0.50 21.52 -4.30
N ILE A 173 1.20 20.43 -4.59
CA ILE A 173 2.45 20.08 -3.91
C ILE A 173 3.51 21.05 -4.45
N VAL A 174 3.88 22.05 -3.64
CA VAL A 174 5.07 22.85 -3.91
C VAL A 174 6.23 21.88 -3.79
N ALA A 175 6.87 21.54 -4.91
CA ALA A 175 8.12 20.80 -4.88
C ALA A 175 9.05 21.50 -3.89
N GLU A 176 9.69 20.76 -2.99
CA GLU A 176 10.73 21.35 -2.15
C GLU A 176 11.68 22.15 -3.05
N PRO A 177 12.20 23.31 -2.59
CA PRO A 177 13.11 24.11 -3.39
C PRO A 177 14.40 23.31 -3.60
N GLY A 178 14.38 22.40 -4.58
CA GLY A 178 15.49 21.56 -4.94
C GLY A 178 16.58 22.46 -5.44
N THR A 179 17.66 22.59 -4.67
CA THR A 179 19.05 22.85 -5.08
C THR A 179 19.38 24.11 -5.90
N TRP A 180 18.44 24.72 -6.63
CA TRP A 180 18.60 25.91 -7.47
C TRP A 180 18.80 27.18 -6.65
N LEU A 181 18.27 27.25 -5.42
CA LEU A 181 18.53 28.36 -4.50
C LEU A 181 19.99 28.39 -3.99
N LEU A 182 20.68 27.25 -3.97
CA LEU A 182 22.11 27.19 -3.65
C LEU A 182 23.00 27.59 -4.85
N VAL A 183 22.51 27.44 -6.10
CA VAL A 183 23.24 27.86 -7.31
C VAL A 183 23.24 29.40 -7.48
N LEU A 184 22.16 30.08 -7.09
CA LEU A 184 22.07 31.55 -7.16
C LEU A 184 22.88 32.26 -6.07
N SER A 185 23.11 31.62 -4.92
CA SER A 185 23.99 32.19 -3.86
C SER A 185 25.49 31.94 -4.14
N GLY A 186 25.85 30.83 -4.80
CA GLY A 186 27.23 30.55 -5.19
C GLY A 186 27.79 31.46 -6.29
N THR A 187 26.98 31.83 -7.28
CA THR A 187 27.42 32.69 -8.40
C THR A 187 27.68 34.14 -7.95
N ALA A 188 26.90 34.68 -7.02
CA ALA A 188 27.12 36.01 -6.45
C ALA A 188 28.40 36.10 -5.61
N ALA A 189 28.75 35.03 -4.88
CA ALA A 189 29.98 34.97 -4.09
C ALA A 189 31.24 34.90 -4.97
N ILE A 190 31.18 34.16 -6.08
CA ILE A 190 32.30 34.02 -7.04
C ILE A 190 32.51 35.33 -7.84
N ALA A 191 31.44 36.02 -8.22
CA ALA A 191 31.52 37.31 -8.92
C ALA A 191 32.11 38.44 -8.04
N ARG A 192 31.76 38.48 -6.74
CA ARG A 192 32.34 39.46 -5.80
C ARG A 192 33.83 39.22 -5.53
N ARG A 193 34.27 37.95 -5.50
CA ARG A 193 35.69 37.61 -5.25
C ARG A 193 36.58 37.93 -6.45
N SER A 194 36.10 37.68 -7.67
CA SER A 194 36.85 37.98 -8.90
C SER A 194 36.94 39.48 -9.21
N TYR A 195 35.95 40.29 -8.81
CA TYR A 195 36.04 41.76 -8.90
C TYR A 195 37.07 42.36 -7.93
N ARG A 196 37.18 41.83 -6.70
CA ARG A 196 38.17 42.29 -5.70
C ARG A 196 39.61 41.96 -6.09
N LEU A 197 39.85 40.80 -6.70
CA LEU A 197 41.19 40.38 -7.12
C LEU A 197 41.71 41.17 -8.33
N ARG A 198 40.85 41.53 -9.29
CA ARG A 198 41.26 42.38 -10.44
C ARG A 198 41.72 43.79 -10.01
N ARG A 199 41.13 44.34 -8.95
CA ARG A 199 41.48 45.68 -8.44
C ARG A 199 42.82 45.71 -7.66
N TYR A 200 43.29 44.57 -7.17
CA TYR A 200 44.58 44.46 -6.48
C TYR A 200 45.77 44.22 -7.43
N LEU A 201 45.51 43.73 -8.65
CA LEU A 201 46.56 43.47 -9.66
C LEU A 201 46.73 44.61 -10.67
N SER A 202 46.05 45.74 -10.45
CA SER A 202 46.06 46.93 -11.33
C SER A 202 46.69 48.17 -10.66
N HIS A 203 47.43 47.97 -9.56
CA HIS A 203 48.30 48.96 -8.93
C HIS A 203 49.72 48.45 -8.84
#